data_AF-A0A938EAI6-F1
#
_entry.id   AF-A0A938EAI6-F1
#
_cell.length_a   1.000
_cell.length_b   1.000
_cell.length_c   1.000
_cell.angle_alpha   90.00
_cell.angle_beta   90.00
_cell.angle_gamma   90.00
#
_symmetry.space_group_name_H-M   'P 1'
#
loop_
_entity.id
_entity.type
_entity.pdbx_description
1 polymer ?
#
loop_
_entity_poly.entity_id
_entity_poly.type
_entity_poly.pdbx_seq_one_letter_code
_entity_poly.pdbx_strand_id
1 'polypeptide(L)'
;MVVRIVLWSVGDAKASLDEIRHRLDELGELEPPSMWLVNEAAERFGAVLALEDEDDAVGQIAAIRELIGKDPEVIEDFDAV
;
A
#
# COMPACT_ATOMS: atom_id res chain seq x y z
N MET A 1 5.17 -10.26 15.15
CA MET A 1 5.32 -9.28 14.08
C MET A 1 4.96 -9.96 12.78
N VAL A 2 3.92 -9.47 12.14
CA VAL A 2 3.48 -9.93 10.82
C VAL A 2 4.00 -8.94 9.79
N VAL A 3 4.55 -9.44 8.68
CA VAL A 3 4.85 -8.61 7.51
C VAL A 3 3.77 -8.87 6.47
N ARG A 4 3.04 -7.83 6.07
CA ARG A 4 1.98 -7.90 5.05
C ARG A 4 2.43 -7.19 3.79
N ILE A 5 2.31 -7.85 2.65
CA ILE A 5 2.52 -7.26 1.33
C ILE A 5 1.15 -7.03 0.69
N VAL A 6 0.89 -5.79 0.28
CA VAL A 6 -0.30 -5.44 -0.51
C VAL A 6 0.13 -4.85 -1.85
N LEU A 7 -0.49 -5.30 -2.94
CA LEU A 7 -0.22 -4.79 -4.28
C LEU A 7 -1.50 -4.49 -5.05
N TRP A 8 -1.47 -3.36 -5.76
CA TRP A 8 -2.46 -2.92 -6.73
C TRP A 8 -1.87 -2.84 -8.13
N SER A 9 -2.61 -3.30 -9.13
CA SER A 9 -2.44 -2.89 -10.53
C SER A 9 -3.09 -1.53 -10.74
N VAL A 10 -2.32 -0.52 -11.15
CA VAL A 10 -2.79 0.86 -11.36
C VAL A 10 -3.33 1.07 -12.78
N GLY A 11 -2.88 0.27 -13.76
CA GLY A 11 -3.38 0.37 -15.15
C GLY A 11 -4.90 0.18 -15.31
N ASP A 12 -5.53 -0.54 -14.37
CA ASP A 12 -6.98 -0.75 -14.31
C ASP A 12 -7.66 0.04 -13.15
N ALA A 13 -6.97 1.00 -12.54
CA ALA A 13 -7.47 1.76 -11.40
C ALA A 13 -8.20 3.05 -11.82
N LYS A 14 -8.96 3.63 -10.89
CA LYS A 14 -9.58 4.96 -11.08
C LYS A 14 -8.57 6.10 -10.97
N ALA A 15 -7.46 5.86 -10.27
CA ALA A 15 -6.40 6.82 -10.02
C ALA A 15 -5.14 6.47 -10.81
N SER A 16 -4.40 7.49 -11.22
CA SER A 16 -3.08 7.41 -11.82
C SER A 16 -1.98 7.28 -10.76
N LEU A 17 -0.78 6.82 -11.16
CA LEU A 17 0.39 6.77 -10.27
C LEU A 17 0.78 8.15 -9.72
N ASP A 18 0.59 9.21 -10.50
CA ASP A 18 0.90 10.58 -10.07
C ASP A 18 -0.08 11.08 -8.99
N GLU A 19 -1.36 10.77 -9.12
CA GLU A 19 -2.35 11.07 -8.07
C GLU A 19 -2.07 10.28 -6.79
N ILE A 20 -1.65 9.01 -6.92
CA ILE A 20 -1.24 8.20 -5.77
C ILE A 20 -0.04 8.84 -5.08
N ARG A 21 1.00 9.23 -5.82
CA ARG A 21 2.18 9.90 -5.25
C ARG A 21 1.83 11.18 -4.52
N HIS A 22 1.02 12.03 -5.14
CA HIS A 22 0.57 13.25 -4.50
C HIS A 22 -0.16 12.95 -3.18
N ARG A 23 -0.99 11.91 -3.16
CA ARG A 23 -1.67 11.49 -1.93
C ARG A 23 -0.71 10.94 -0.87
N LEU A 24 0.37 10.26 -1.26
CA LEU A 24 1.40 9.81 -0.32
C LEU A 24 2.11 10.96 0.36
N ASP A 25 2.43 12.02 -0.38
CA ASP A 25 3.04 13.23 0.18
C ASP A 25 2.14 13.87 1.26
N GLU A 26 0.82 13.80 1.09
CA GLU A 26 -0.15 14.28 2.09
C GLU A 26 -0.30 13.35 3.30
N LEU A 27 -0.24 12.03 3.06
CA LEU A 27 -0.40 11.01 4.10
C LEU A 27 0.87 10.82 4.94
N GLY A 28 2.03 11.24 4.43
CA GLY A 28 3.33 11.03 5.05
C GLY A 28 3.87 9.61 4.86
N GLU A 29 5.08 9.40 5.35
CA GLU A 29 5.73 8.09 5.34
C GLU A 29 5.03 7.12 6.33
N LEU A 30 5.11 5.83 6.03
CA LEU A 30 4.68 4.79 6.96
C LEU A 30 5.70 4.67 8.10
N GLU A 31 5.25 4.21 9.27
CA GLU A 31 6.16 3.95 10.39
C GLU A 31 7.14 2.82 10.06
N PRO A 32 8.46 3.03 10.19
CA PRO A 32 9.44 1.98 9.94
C PRO A 32 9.20 0.75 10.84
N PRO A 33 9.35 -0.48 10.31
CA PRO A 33 9.97 -0.81 9.03
C PRO A 33 9.01 -0.91 7.83
N SER A 34 7.80 -0.35 7.92
CA SER A 34 6.84 -0.31 6.80
C SER A 34 7.26 0.67 5.70
N MET A 35 6.87 0.40 4.46
CA MET A 35 7.22 1.25 3.31
C MET A 35 6.25 1.14 2.13
N TRP A 36 6.11 2.22 1.39
CA TRP A 36 5.39 2.25 0.13
C TRP A 36 6.23 1.65 -1.01
N LEU A 37 5.58 0.97 -1.94
CA LEU A 37 6.18 0.38 -3.13
C LEU A 37 5.56 1.03 -4.36
N VAL A 38 6.41 1.48 -5.29
CA VAL A 38 5.97 1.99 -6.60
C VAL A 38 6.80 1.31 -7.68
N ASN A 39 6.13 0.80 -8.71
CA ASN A 39 6.75 0.28 -9.91
C ASN A 39 6.07 0.92 -11.13
N GLU A 40 6.69 1.96 -11.67
CA GLU A 40 6.18 2.67 -12.85
C GLU A 40 6.16 1.79 -14.10
N ALA A 41 7.21 0.99 -14.30
CA ALA A 41 7.36 0.18 -15.50
C ALA A 41 6.27 -0.90 -15.65
N ALA A 42 5.77 -1.39 -14.52
CA ALA A 42 4.68 -2.37 -14.47
C ALA A 42 3.33 -1.76 -14.06
N GLU A 43 3.26 -0.43 -13.90
CA GLU A 43 2.10 0.30 -13.38
C GLU A 43 1.53 -0.33 -12.10
N ARG A 44 2.40 -0.62 -11.12
CA ARG A 44 1.99 -1.20 -9.83
C ARG A 44 2.28 -0.26 -8.67
N PHE A 45 1.39 -0.34 -7.69
CA PHE A 45 1.50 0.34 -6.41
C PHE A 45 1.33 -0.66 -5.28
N GLY A 46 1.89 -0.39 -4.10
CA GLY A 46 1.74 -1.28 -2.97
C GLY A 46 2.39 -0.78 -1.70
N ALA A 47 2.42 -1.65 -0.70
CA ALA A 47 3.12 -1.42 0.54
C ALA A 47 3.65 -2.73 1.13
N VAL A 48 4.75 -2.62 1.86
CA VAL A 48 5.16 -3.60 2.87
C VAL A 48 4.78 -3.01 4.22
N LEU A 49 4.03 -3.76 5.01
CA LEU A 49 3.54 -3.35 6.31
C LEU A 49 4.13 -4.27 7.37
N ALA A 50 4.81 -3.69 8.36
CA ALA A 50 5.23 -4.40 9.54
C ALA A 50 4.22 -4.10 10.65
N LEU A 51 3.48 -5.13 11.04
CA LEU A 51 2.36 -5.06 11.97
C LEU A 51 2.77 -5.73 13.28
N GLU A 52 2.56 -5.04 14.41
CA GLU A 52 2.67 -5.69 15.72
C GLU A 52 1.44 -6.56 15.97
N ASP A 53 0.26 -6.04 15.59
CA ASP A 53 -1.05 -6.72 15.55
C ASP A 53 -1.77 -6.51 14.19
N GLU A 54 -2.71 -7.40 13.82
CA GLU A 54 -3.35 -7.41 12.48
C GLU A 54 -4.10 -6.10 12.09
N ASP A 55 -4.40 -5.24 13.07
CA ASP A 55 -5.19 -4.02 12.94
C ASP A 55 -4.35 -2.71 12.86
N ASP A 56 -3.02 -2.77 12.88
CA ASP A 56 -2.18 -1.57 13.08
C ASP A 56 -2.09 -0.61 11.89
N ALA A 57 -2.27 -1.06 10.64
CA ALA A 57 -2.03 -0.23 9.44
C ALA A 57 -3.30 0.21 8.68
N VAL A 58 -4.44 0.36 9.38
CA VAL A 58 -5.74 0.50 8.71
C VAL A 58 -5.94 1.87 8.06
N GLY A 59 -5.45 2.96 8.65
CA GLY A 59 -5.81 4.32 8.22
C GLY A 59 -5.28 4.73 6.84
N GLN A 60 -3.95 4.72 6.67
CA GLN A 60 -3.31 5.13 5.41
C GLN A 60 -3.62 4.15 4.27
N ILE A 61 -3.70 2.84 4.55
CA ILE A 61 -4.04 1.82 3.57
C ILE A 61 -5.49 1.94 3.12
N ALA A 62 -6.43 2.24 4.02
CA ALA A 62 -7.81 2.52 3.66
C ALA A 62 -7.92 3.75 2.74
N ALA A 63 -7.17 4.82 3.04
CA ALA A 63 -7.16 6.04 2.21
C ALA A 63 -6.62 5.77 0.79
N ILE A 64 -5.57 4.96 0.65
CA ILE A 64 -5.06 4.52 -0.65
C ILE A 64 -6.07 3.64 -1.37
N ARG A 65 -6.69 2.69 -0.68
CA ARG A 65 -7.69 1.80 -1.27
C ARG A 65 -8.88 2.57 -1.82
N GLU A 66 -9.34 3.58 -1.08
CA GLU A 66 -10.42 4.47 -1.51
C GLU A 66 -10.03 5.27 -2.76
N LEU A 67 -8.80 5.82 -2.79
CA LEU A 67 -8.27 6.53 -3.95
C LEU A 67 -8.18 5.65 -5.20
N ILE A 68 -7.60 4.45 -5.06
CA ILE A 68 -7.46 3.49 -6.17
C ILE A 68 -8.84 2.98 -6.61
N GLY A 69 -9.79 2.90 -5.68
CA GLY A 69 -11.19 2.56 -5.93
C GLY A 69 -11.46 1.07 -6.04
N LYS A 70 -10.53 0.22 -5.59
CA LYS A 70 -10.64 -1.25 -5.53
C LYS A 70 -9.76 -1.84 -4.43
N ASP A 71 -10.08 -3.06 -4.03
CA ASP A 71 -9.22 -3.87 -3.17
C ASP A 71 -7.92 -4.27 -3.89
N PRO A 72 -6.81 -4.48 -3.16
CA PRO A 72 -5.55 -4.97 -3.74
C PRO A 72 -5.71 -6.36 -4.35
N GLU A 73 -5.05 -6.62 -5.48
CA GLU A 73 -5.03 -7.95 -6.10
C GLU A 73 -4.15 -8.96 -5.36
N VAL A 74 -3.19 -8.47 -4.57
CA VAL A 74 -2.31 -9.30 -3.75
C VAL A 74 -2.38 -8.82 -2.31
N ILE A 75 -2.65 -9.75 -1.40
CA ILE A 75 -2.53 -9.58 0.05
C ILE A 75 -1.84 -10.85 0.54
N GLU A 76 -0.60 -10.73 1.00
CA GLU A 76 0.17 -11.87 1.53
C GLU A 76 0.77 -11.53 2.89
N ASP A 77 0.59 -12.44 3.84
CA ASP A 77 1.03 -12.30 5.22
C ASP A 77 2.16 -13.29 5.53
N PHE A 78 3.17 -12.79 6.25
CA PHE A 78 4.35 -13.54 6.61
C PHE A 78 4.65 -13.36 8.10
N ASP A 79 5.04 -14.45 8.76
CA ASP A 79 5.66 -14.37 10.08
C ASP A 79 7.12 -13.94 9.93
N ALA A 80 7.48 -12.82 10.55
CA ALA A 80 8.87 -12.36 10.56
C ALA A 80 9.74 -13.22 11.50
N VAL A 81 10.96 -13.55 11.04
CA VAL A 81 11.95 -14.38 11.77
C VAL A 81 13.23 -13.64 12.11
#